data_AF-A0A2N9MP48-F1
#
_entry.id   AF-A0A2N9MP48-F1
#
_cell.length_a   1.000
_cell.length_b   1.000
_cell.length_c   1.000
_cell.angle_alpha   90.00
_cell.angle_beta   90.00
_cell.angle_gamma   90.00
#
_symmetry.space_group_name_H-M   'P 1'
#
loop_
_entity.id
_entity.type
_entity.pdbx_description
1 polymer ?
#
loop_
_entity_poly.entity_id
_entity_poly.type
_entity_poly.pdbx_seq_one_letter_code
_entity_poly.pdbx_strand_id
1 'polypeptide(L)' 'MRSPSVPQYTVGMTFRVVLEHDSETGDYSAVCPELPGCASAGETEEEARANIREAIELYLAPGEIDVPENAKLFEVTVG' A
#
# COMPACT_ATOMS: atom_id res chain seq x y z
N MET A 1 37.58 -2.20 15.39
CA MET A 1 36.94 -2.19 14.06
C MET A 1 35.98 -3.36 13.96
N ARG A 2 34.68 -3.05 13.96
CA ARG A 2 33.53 -3.80 13.41
C ARG A 2 32.32 -3.39 14.23
N SER A 3 31.69 -2.30 13.77
CA SER A 3 30.35 -1.93 14.21
C SER A 3 29.43 -3.13 13.98
N PRO A 4 28.58 -3.52 14.93
CA PRO A 4 27.49 -4.44 14.63
C PRO A 4 26.59 -3.73 13.60
N SER A 5 26.45 -4.36 12.45
CA SER A 5 25.50 -3.99 11.40
C SER A 5 24.13 -3.84 12.02
N VAL A 6 23.71 -2.58 12.21
CA VAL A 6 22.36 -2.21 12.60
C VAL A 6 21.43 -2.97 11.65
N PRO A 7 20.54 -3.87 12.12
CA PRO A 7 19.50 -4.38 11.25
C PRO A 7 18.71 -3.15 10.81
N GLN A 8 18.79 -2.82 9.53
CA GLN A 8 17.98 -1.77 8.94
C GLN A 8 16.54 -2.29 8.93
N TYR A 9 15.86 -2.21 10.07
CA TYR A 9 14.41 -2.11 10.09
C TYR A 9 14.07 -0.73 9.53
N THR A 10 14.17 -0.56 8.21
CA THR A 10 13.25 0.34 7.53
C THR A 10 11.87 -0.15 7.92
N VAL A 11 11.11 0.71 8.59
CA VAL A 11 9.71 0.51 8.96
C VAL A 11 8.93 0.25 7.66
N GLY A 12 8.89 -1.00 7.24
CA GLY A 12 8.07 -1.46 6.13
C GLY A 12 6.72 -1.82 6.70
N MET A 13 5.73 -0.96 6.54
CA MET A 13 4.35 -1.32 6.86
C MET A 13 3.96 -2.51 5.99
N THR A 14 3.68 -3.65 6.63
CA THR A 14 3.27 -4.87 5.93
C THR A 14 1.76 -4.94 5.95
N PHE A 15 1.16 -4.97 4.77
CA PHE A 15 -0.28 -5.10 4.59
C PHE A 15 -0.62 -6.51 4.15
N ARG A 16 -1.72 -7.05 4.70
CA ARG A 16 -2.30 -8.31 4.27
C ARG A 16 -3.19 -8.02 3.08
N VAL A 17 -3.02 -8.80 2.02
CA VAL A 17 -3.84 -8.74 0.81
C VAL A 17 -4.58 -10.06 0.67
N VAL A 18 -5.87 -9.98 0.40
CA VAL A 18 -6.69 -11.13 0.03
C VAL A 18 -6.71 -11.18 -1.49
N LEU A 19 -6.33 -12.34 -2.05
CA LEU A 19 -6.36 -12.60 -3.49
C LEU A 19 -7.46 -13.62 -3.78
N GLU A 20 -8.36 -13.28 -4.68
CA GLU A 20 -9.47 -14.12 -5.11
C GLU A 20 -9.40 -14.29 -6.63
N HIS A 21 -9.51 -15.52 -7.10
CA HIS A 21 -9.56 -15.80 -8.54
C HIS A 21 -11.01 -15.85 -9.00
N ASP A 22 -11.35 -15.01 -9.96
CA ASP A 22 -12.68 -14.93 -10.52
C ASP A 22 -12.80 -15.92 -11.69
N SER A 23 -13.57 -16.99 -11.48
CA SER A 23 -13.72 -18.04 -12.49
C SER A 23 -14.61 -17.65 -13.68
N GLU A 24 -15.33 -16.53 -13.60
CA GLU A 24 -16.21 -16.07 -14.68
C GLU A 24 -15.45 -15.19 -15.69
N THR A 25 -14.56 -14.34 -15.19
CA THR A 25 -13.73 -13.44 -15.99
C THR A 25 -12.34 -14.02 -16.28
N GLY A 26 -11.83 -14.89 -15.39
CA GLY A 26 -10.47 -15.42 -15.45
C GLY A 26 -9.42 -14.52 -14.78
N ASP A 27 -9.85 -13.43 -14.16
CA ASP A 27 -8.98 -12.45 -13.52
C ASP A 27 -8.74 -12.77 -12.03
N TYR A 28 -7.67 -12.23 -11.48
CA TYR A 28 -7.38 -12.22 -10.05
C TYR A 28 -7.76 -10.88 -9.46
N SER A 29 -8.60 -10.86 -8.44
CA SER A 29 -8.91 -9.70 -7.61
C SER A 29 -8.03 -9.69 -6.36
N ALA A 30 -7.37 -8.58 -6.09
CA ALA A 30 -6.56 -8.35 -4.91
C ALA A 30 -7.16 -7.22 -4.07
N VAL A 31 -7.45 -7.45 -2.80
CA VAL A 31 -8.01 -6.44 -1.90
C VAL A 31 -7.22 -6.35 -0.60
N CYS A 32 -6.94 -5.13 -0.17
CA CYS A 32 -6.31 -4.85 1.12
C CYS A 32 -7.38 -4.51 2.17
N PRO A 33 -7.76 -5.43 3.07
CA PRO A 33 -8.74 -5.14 4.12
C PRO A 33 -8.30 -4.05 5.10
N GLU A 34 -6.99 -3.75 5.17
CA GLU A 34 -6.43 -2.73 6.06
C GLU A 34 -6.53 -1.31 5.48
N LEU A 35 -6.71 -1.19 4.17
CA LEU A 35 -6.84 0.08 3.46
C LEU A 35 -8.21 0.10 2.76
N PRO A 36 -9.26 0.65 3.41
CA PRO A 36 -10.60 0.63 2.85
C PRO A 36 -10.63 1.35 1.51
N GLY A 37 -11.09 0.64 0.48
CA GLY A 37 -11.12 1.12 -0.91
C GLY A 37 -9.86 0.83 -1.72
N CYS A 38 -8.82 0.25 -1.12
CA CYS A 38 -7.63 -0.20 -1.84
C CYS A 38 -7.85 -1.63 -2.34
N ALA A 39 -8.26 -1.72 -3.60
CA ALA A 39 -8.42 -2.97 -4.33
C ALA A 39 -7.80 -2.82 -5.72
N SER A 40 -7.39 -3.94 -6.29
CA SER A 40 -6.83 -4.02 -7.62
C SER A 40 -7.18 -5.37 -8.24
N ALA A 41 -6.95 -5.52 -9.54
CA ALA A 41 -7.14 -6.78 -10.24
C ALA A 41 -6.08 -6.95 -11.33
N GLY A 42 -5.91 -8.17 -11.83
CA GLY A 42 -5.06 -8.46 -12.97
C GLY A 42 -5.32 -9.85 -13.54
N GLU A 43 -4.91 -10.08 -14.78
CA GLU A 43 -5.16 -11.34 -15.50
C GLU A 43 -4.39 -12.52 -14.88
N THR A 44 -3.35 -12.23 -14.09
CA THR A 44 -2.51 -13.21 -13.40
C THR A 44 -2.33 -12.83 -11.92
N GLU A 45 -2.01 -13.83 -11.10
CA GLU A 45 -1.67 -13.61 -9.68
C GLU A 45 -0.52 -12.59 -9.54
N GLU A 46 0.51 -12.69 -10.38
CA GLU A 46 1.67 -11.80 -10.34
C GLU A 46 1.29 -10.35 -10.66
N GLU A 47 0.42 -10.17 -11.65
CA GLU A 47 -0.09 -8.86 -12.06
C GLU A 47 -0.98 -8.25 -10.96
N ALA A 48 -1.94 -8.99 -10.43
CA ALA A 48 -2.80 -8.51 -9.34
C ALA A 48 -1.98 -8.11 -8.09
N ARG A 49 -0.89 -8.85 -7.80
CA ARG A 49 0.04 -8.53 -6.71
C ARG A 49 0.90 -7.29 -6.98
N ALA A 50 1.32 -7.08 -8.22
CA ALA A 50 2.01 -5.86 -8.62
C ALA A 50 1.06 -4.65 -8.51
N ASN A 51 -0.15 -4.77 -9.05
CA ASN A 51 -1.12 -3.68 -9.11
C ASN A 51 -1.62 -3.29 -7.71
N ILE A 52 -1.89 -4.24 -6.81
CA ILE A 52 -2.28 -3.90 -5.43
C ILE A 52 -1.15 -3.24 -4.66
N ARG A 53 0.11 -3.61 -4.94
CA ARG A 53 1.26 -2.96 -4.33
C ARG A 53 1.34 -1.50 -4.77
N GLU A 54 1.22 -1.22 -6.06
CA GLU A 54 1.18 0.15 -6.57
C GLU A 54 -0.01 0.93 -5.98
N ALA A 55 -1.18 0.30 -5.86
CA ALA A 55 -2.36 0.92 -5.25
C ALA A 55 -2.13 1.30 -3.78
N ILE A 56 -1.42 0.46 -3.01
CA ILE A 56 -1.03 0.74 -1.63
C ILE A 56 -0.02 1.90 -1.58
N GLU A 57 1.00 1.88 -2.45
CA GLU A 57 2.01 2.93 -2.52
C GLU A 57 1.38 4.29 -2.87
N LEU A 58 0.44 4.31 -3.81
CA LEU A 58 -0.34 5.49 -4.17
C LEU A 58 -1.26 5.96 -3.04
N TYR A 59 -1.90 5.04 -2.32
CA TYR A 59 -2.77 5.38 -1.19
C TYR A 59 -2.01 6.08 -0.06
N LEU A 60 -0.76 5.66 0.20
CA LEU A 60 0.09 6.23 1.23
C LEU A 60 0.85 7.48 0.77
N ALA A 61 0.85 7.77 -0.52
CA ALA A 61 1.55 8.94 -1.06
C ALA A 61 0.88 10.24 -0.55
N PRO A 62 1.67 11.25 -0.15
CA PRO A 62 1.14 12.55 0.24
C PRO A 62 0.49 13.22 -0.97
N GLY A 63 -0.82 13.47 -0.89
CA GLY A 63 -1.58 14.20 -1.89
C GLY A 63 -1.53 15.72 -1.68
N GLU A 64 -1.83 16.47 -2.74
CA GLU A 64 -2.09 17.91 -2.63
C GLU A 64 -3.45 18.10 -1.94
N ILE A 65 -3.43 18.66 -0.73
CA ILE A 65 -4.63 18.92 0.06
C ILE A 65 -4.85 20.43 0.11
N ASP A 66 -6.04 20.89 -0.28
CA ASP A 66 -6.45 22.27 -0.06
C ASP A 66 -6.81 22.45 1.40
N VAL A 67 -5.90 23.08 2.15
CA VAL A 67 -6.04 23.30 3.59
C VAL A 67 -6.63 24.70 3.79
N PRO A 68 -7.76 24.85 4.50
CA PRO A 68 -8.36 26.15 4.72
C PRO A 68 -7.42 27.04 5.56
N GLU A 69 -7.50 28.36 5.36
CA GLU A 69 -6.57 29.34 5.97
C GLU A 69 -6.50 29.30 7.51
N ASN A 70 -7.53 28.75 8.17
CA ASN A 70 -7.59 28.61 9.62
C ASN A 70 -7.06 27.27 10.15
N ALA A 71 -6.58 26.37 9.30
CA ALA A 71 -6.06 25.07 9.68
C ALA A 71 -4.52 25.02 9.62
N LYS A 72 -3.93 24.15 10.45
CA LYS A 72 -2.49 23.88 10.46
C LYS A 72 -2.24 22.46 9.96
N LEU A 73 -1.47 22.35 8.88
CA LEU A 73 -0.95 21.08 8.40
C LEU A 73 0.40 20.80 9.06
N PHE A 74 0.61 19.56 9.53
CA PHE A 74 1.90 19.09 10.00
C PHE A 74 2.04 17.61 9.64
N GLU A 75 3.26 17.21 9.26
CA GLU A 75 3.56 15.84 8.89
C GLU A 75 3.93 15.02 10.14
N VAL A 76 3.48 13.77 10.18
CA VAL A 76 3.81 12.83 11.26
C VAL A 76 4.29 11.53 10.65
N THR A 77 5.50 11.10 11.02
CA THR A 77 6.02 9.78 10.67
C THR A 77 5.75 8.81 11.83
N VAL A 78 5.08 7.70 11.54
CA VAL A 78 4.83 6.62 12.50
C VAL A 78 5.75 5.46 12.17
N GLY A 79 6.45 4.94 13.18
CA GLY A 79 7.43 3.86 13.07
C GLY A 79 7.35 2.86 14.21
#